data_AF-A0A2W6ZEE1-F1
#
_entry.id   AF-A0A2W6ZEE1-F1
#
_cell.length_a   1.000
_cell.length_b   1.000
_cell.length_c   1.000
_cell.angle_alpha   90.00
_cell.angle_beta   90.00
_cell.angle_gamma   90.00
#
_symmetry.space_group_name_H-M   'P 1'
#
loop_
_entity.id
_entity.type
_entity.pdbx_description
1 polymer ?
#
loop_
_entity_poly.entity_id
_entity_poly.type
_entity_poly.pdbx_seq_one_letter_code
_entity_poly.pdbx_strand_id
1 'polypeptide(L)'
;MGQHRCTFGQTRSAAFRLVAAAGLGAVVLSVGAPALSGPPQAAAPAGSGIGVGRMGTQTMDQHFIVMMIPHHDGAIAMADLALTRAKRPEIKELARSIKASQTQENAQMRAWYRQWFSQPVPSWGPGKGWLTHCRYQA
;
A
#
# COMPACT_ATOMS: atom_id res chain seq x y z
N MET A 1 17.19 -42.00 28.97
CA MET A 1 18.46 -41.55 28.35
C MET A 1 18.17 -41.21 26.89
N GLY A 2 18.53 -40.09 26.27
CA GLY A 2 19.27 -38.90 26.69
C GLY A 2 18.84 -37.70 25.83
N GLN A 3 18.83 -36.52 26.43
CA GLN A 3 18.49 -35.25 25.78
C GLN A 3 19.76 -34.64 25.18
N HIS A 4 19.79 -34.36 23.89
CA HIS A 4 20.84 -33.53 23.28
C HIS A 4 20.35 -32.07 23.24
N ARG A 5 20.82 -31.31 24.22
CA ARG A 5 20.66 -29.86 24.31
C ARG A 5 21.81 -29.22 23.52
N CYS A 6 21.50 -28.48 22.46
CA CYS A 6 22.44 -27.53 21.85
C CYS A 6 22.22 -26.16 22.49
N THR A 7 23.10 -25.80 23.42
CA THR A 7 23.18 -24.45 23.99
C THR A 7 24.00 -23.58 23.05
N PHE A 8 23.33 -22.71 22.27
CA PHE A 8 24.01 -21.60 21.59
C PHE A 8 23.88 -20.36 22.47
N GLY A 9 24.94 -20.09 23.23
CA GLY A 9 25.07 -18.87 24.01
C GLY A 9 25.37 -17.69 23.08
N GLN A 10 24.54 -16.65 23.12
CA GLN A 10 24.95 -15.33 22.67
C GLN A 10 24.36 -14.26 23.59
N THR A 11 25.15 -13.95 24.61
CA THR A 11 25.04 -12.74 25.43
C THR A 11 25.40 -11.52 24.59
N ARG A 12 24.47 -10.59 24.37
CA ARG A 12 24.80 -9.16 24.23
C ARG A 12 23.67 -8.31 24.81
N SER A 13 23.92 -7.85 26.03
CA SER A 13 23.17 -6.82 26.73
C SER A 13 23.11 -5.54 25.89
N ALA A 14 21.92 -5.05 25.59
CA ALA A 14 21.72 -3.68 25.12
C ALA A 14 21.17 -2.87 26.30
N ALA A 15 22.05 -2.07 26.90
CA ALA A 15 21.71 -1.16 27.99
C ALA A 15 20.68 -0.12 27.51
N PHE A 16 19.61 0.02 28.29
CA PHE A 16 18.59 1.04 28.11
C PHE A 16 19.15 2.44 28.41
N ARG A 17 18.70 3.40 27.60
CA ARG A 17 19.06 4.82 27.61
C ARG A 17 18.54 5.54 28.87
N LEU A 18 19.35 6.44 29.43
CA LEU A 18 18.89 7.58 30.22
C LEU A 18 19.66 8.82 29.77
N VAL A 19 18.98 9.75 29.09
CA VAL A 19 19.47 11.12 28.86
C VAL A 19 18.66 12.01 29.79
N ALA A 20 19.34 12.60 30.78
CA ALA A 20 18.77 13.59 31.68
C ALA A 20 18.80 14.97 31.02
N ALA A 21 17.67 15.67 31.07
CA ALA A 21 17.51 17.05 30.64
C ALA A 21 17.81 18.01 31.81
N ALA A 22 18.58 19.08 31.56
CA ALA A 22 18.50 20.35 32.29
C ALA A 22 19.38 21.41 31.60
N GLY A 23 18.86 22.63 31.44
CA GLY A 23 19.68 23.80 31.11
C GLY A 23 18.96 24.89 30.32
N LEU A 24 18.18 25.72 31.01
CA LEU A 24 17.67 27.00 30.54
C LEU A 24 18.84 27.99 30.36
N GLY A 25 18.86 28.74 29.25
CA GLY A 25 19.81 29.83 29.00
C GLY A 25 19.25 30.83 27.99
N ALA A 26 19.20 32.10 28.40
CA ALA A 26 18.39 33.17 27.84
C ALA A 26 18.94 33.88 26.57
N VAL A 27 18.00 34.37 25.76
CA VAL A 27 17.94 35.65 25.00
C VAL A 27 19.24 36.29 24.48
N VAL A 28 19.34 36.45 23.15
CA VAL A 28 20.01 37.58 22.49
C VAL A 28 19.17 38.06 21.28
N LEU A 29 19.15 39.38 21.15
CA LEU A 29 18.35 40.26 20.30
C LEU A 29 18.86 40.32 18.83
N SER A 30 17.91 40.33 17.88
CA SER A 30 17.88 41.02 16.56
C SER A 30 19.09 41.03 15.60
N VAL A 31 18.92 40.53 14.36
CA VAL A 31 19.28 41.21 13.07
C VAL A 31 18.39 40.64 11.94
N GLY A 32 18.02 41.49 10.97
CA GLY A 32 16.93 41.33 10.01
C GLY A 32 17.01 40.19 9.00
N ALA A 33 15.83 39.81 8.51
CA ALA A 33 15.66 38.94 7.36
C ALA A 33 15.83 39.73 6.05
N PRO A 34 16.78 39.38 5.17
CA PRO A 34 16.65 39.72 3.77
C PRO A 34 15.73 38.69 3.11
N ALA A 35 14.74 39.20 2.37
CA ALA A 35 13.94 38.39 1.46
C ALA A 35 14.87 37.72 0.44
N LEU A 36 15.04 36.40 0.55
CA LEU A 36 15.57 35.59 -0.54
C LEU A 36 14.40 35.21 -1.44
N SER A 37 14.07 36.12 -2.36
CA SER A 37 13.40 35.79 -3.60
C SER A 37 14.19 34.68 -4.31
N GLY A 38 13.72 33.44 -4.16
CA GLY A 38 14.17 32.34 -5.00
C GLY A 38 13.79 32.62 -6.46
N PRO A 39 14.59 32.18 -7.44
CA PRO A 39 14.24 32.35 -8.85
C PRO A 39 12.88 31.69 -9.11
N PRO A 40 12.06 32.24 -10.03
CA PRO A 40 10.84 31.57 -10.43
C PRO A 40 11.23 30.20 -10.99
N GLN A 41 10.80 29.13 -10.30
CA GLN A 41 10.82 27.80 -10.88
C GLN A 41 9.86 27.84 -12.05
N ALA A 42 10.40 28.01 -13.26
CA ALA A 42 9.68 27.75 -14.48
C ALA A 42 9.11 26.34 -14.37
N ALA A 43 7.78 26.22 -14.37
CA ALA A 43 7.12 24.95 -14.45
C ALA A 43 7.67 24.21 -15.68
N ALA A 44 8.40 23.11 -15.46
CA ALA A 44 8.76 22.22 -16.54
C ALA A 44 7.44 21.76 -17.21
N PRO A 45 7.33 21.79 -18.55
CA PRO A 45 6.15 21.25 -19.20
C PRO A 45 6.07 19.76 -18.90
N ALA A 46 5.06 19.37 -18.13
CA ALA A 46 4.65 17.98 -18.03
C ALA A 46 4.15 17.56 -19.42
N GLY A 47 4.86 16.67 -20.10
CA GLY A 47 4.31 16.05 -21.31
C GLY A 47 5.29 15.55 -22.35
N SER A 48 6.22 14.66 -21.97
CA SER A 48 6.77 13.66 -22.89
C SER A 48 6.91 12.33 -22.15
N GLY A 49 5.80 11.86 -21.58
CA GLY A 49 5.64 10.46 -21.21
C GLY A 49 5.28 9.69 -22.47
N ILE A 50 5.96 8.56 -22.72
CA ILE A 50 5.64 7.64 -23.81
C ILE A 50 4.12 7.41 -23.81
N GLY A 51 3.46 7.92 -24.86
CA GLY A 51 2.02 7.84 -25.01
C GLY A 51 1.62 6.39 -25.23
N VAL A 52 1.35 5.67 -24.14
CA VAL A 52 0.51 4.48 -24.22
C VAL A 52 -0.87 5.01 -24.57
N GLY A 53 -1.16 5.02 -25.88
CA GLY A 53 -2.35 5.60 -26.45
C GLY A 53 -3.61 5.10 -25.74
N ARG A 54 -4.62 5.97 -25.68
CA ARG A 54 -6.01 5.65 -25.31
C ARG A 54 -6.35 4.21 -25.72
N MET A 55 -6.40 3.30 -24.75
CA MET A 55 -6.90 1.95 -24.97
C MET A 55 -8.43 2.07 -25.02
N GLY A 56 -8.96 2.49 -26.18
CA GLY A 56 -10.36 2.89 -26.32
C GLY A 56 -10.67 4.26 -25.69
N THR A 57 -11.93 4.51 -25.31
CA THR A 57 -12.34 5.83 -24.79
C THR A 57 -11.89 6.13 -23.36
N GLN A 58 -11.18 5.19 -22.73
CA GLN A 58 -10.79 5.27 -21.32
C GLN A 58 -9.35 5.76 -21.18
N THR A 59 -9.07 6.46 -20.08
CA THR A 59 -7.69 6.76 -19.69
C THR A 59 -6.98 5.49 -19.19
N MET A 60 -5.66 5.50 -19.14
CA MET A 60 -4.89 4.38 -18.57
C MET A 60 -5.29 4.09 -17.12
N ASP A 61 -5.44 5.13 -16.31
CA ASP A 61 -5.81 5.00 -14.89
C ASP A 61 -7.21 4.42 -14.73
N GLN A 62 -8.14 4.83 -15.59
CA GLN A 62 -9.50 4.30 -15.59
C GLN A 62 -9.49 2.80 -15.90
N HIS A 63 -8.73 2.38 -16.91
CA HIS A 63 -8.59 0.98 -17.26
C HIS A 63 -7.88 0.19 -16.15
N PHE A 64 -6.79 0.73 -15.59
CA PHE A 64 -6.04 0.10 -14.51
C PHE A 64 -6.94 -0.18 -13.31
N ILE A 65 -7.69 0.82 -12.83
CA ILE A 65 -8.56 0.67 -11.66
C ILE A 65 -9.67 -0.36 -11.94
N VAL A 66 -10.30 -0.30 -13.11
CA VAL A 66 -11.40 -1.22 -13.49
C VAL A 66 -10.93 -2.67 -13.55
N MET A 67 -9.65 -2.90 -13.88
CA MET A 67 -9.04 -4.24 -13.93
C MET A 67 -8.45 -4.68 -12.59
N MET A 68 -7.86 -3.76 -11.82
CA MET A 68 -7.13 -4.11 -10.60
C MET A 68 -8.07 -4.44 -9.44
N ILE A 69 -9.22 -3.78 -9.34
CA ILE A 69 -10.22 -4.08 -8.30
C ILE A 69 -10.65 -5.57 -8.32
N PRO A 70 -11.14 -6.13 -9.45
CA PRO A 70 -11.50 -7.55 -9.48
C PRO A 70 -10.30 -8.49 -9.35
N HIS A 71 -9.10 -8.07 -9.77
CA HIS A 71 -7.87 -8.83 -9.53
C HIS A 71 -7.57 -8.93 -8.03
N HIS A 72 -7.70 -7.83 -7.28
CA HIS A 72 -7.58 -7.81 -5.83
C HIS A 72 -8.69 -8.61 -5.14
N ASP A 73 -9.93 -8.53 -5.59
CA ASP A 73 -11.03 -9.34 -5.03
C ASP A 73 -10.70 -10.84 -5.14
N GLY A 74 -10.10 -11.27 -6.26
CA GLY A 74 -9.61 -12.65 -6.42
C GLY A 74 -8.49 -13.02 -5.43
N ALA A 75 -7.51 -12.13 -5.23
CA ALA A 75 -6.43 -12.36 -4.28
C ALA A 75 -6.92 -12.39 -2.82
N ILE A 76 -7.90 -11.55 -2.46
CA ILE A 76 -8.56 -11.56 -1.14
C ILE A 76 -9.27 -12.89 -0.92
N ALA A 77 -10.02 -13.38 -1.92
CA ALA A 77 -10.66 -14.69 -1.83
C ALA A 77 -9.65 -15.84 -1.65
N MET A 78 -8.52 -15.79 -2.35
CA MET A 78 -7.43 -16.77 -2.17
C MET A 78 -6.76 -16.65 -0.81
N ALA A 79 -6.59 -15.44 -0.28
CA ALA A 79 -6.08 -15.21 1.06
C ALA A 79 -7.01 -15.82 2.12
N ASP A 80 -8.33 -15.68 1.98
CA ASP A 80 -9.31 -16.30 2.88
C ASP A 80 -9.25 -17.83 2.85
N LEU A 81 -9.07 -18.44 1.67
CA LEU A 81 -8.82 -19.87 1.56
C LEU A 81 -7.51 -20.28 2.25
N ALA A 82 -6.44 -19.49 2.11
CA ALA A 82 -5.16 -19.78 2.75
C ALA A 82 -5.26 -19.70 4.29
N LEU A 83 -6.02 -18.75 4.85
CA LEU A 83 -6.20 -18.64 6.31
C LEU A 83 -6.84 -19.88 6.92
N THR A 84 -7.76 -20.52 6.18
CA THR A 84 -8.47 -21.73 6.63
C THR A 84 -7.70 -23.03 6.32
N ARG A 85 -6.97 -23.09 5.20
CA ARG A 85 -6.35 -24.34 4.70
C ARG A 85 -4.85 -24.47 4.96
N ALA A 86 -4.12 -23.37 5.13
CA ALA A 86 -2.67 -23.44 5.28
C ALA A 86 -2.28 -24.05 6.64
N LYS A 87 -1.31 -24.98 6.62
CA LYS A 87 -0.74 -25.57 7.85
C LYS A 87 0.39 -24.73 8.44
N ARG A 88 1.13 -24.02 7.58
CA ARG A 88 2.30 -23.23 7.96
C ARG A 88 1.89 -21.84 8.47
N PRO A 89 2.33 -21.42 9.68
CA PRO A 89 1.95 -20.12 10.25
C PRO A 89 2.41 -18.94 9.39
N GLU A 90 3.54 -19.04 8.70
CA GLU A 90 4.09 -17.99 7.85
C GLU A 90 3.18 -17.70 6.64
N ILE A 91 2.51 -18.73 6.11
CA ILE A 91 1.54 -18.58 5.01
C ILE A 91 0.26 -17.92 5.50
N LYS A 92 -0.19 -18.21 6.72
CA LYS A 92 -1.35 -17.51 7.31
C LYS A 92 -1.04 -16.04 7.56
N GLU A 93 0.18 -15.72 7.96
CA GLU A 93 0.60 -14.33 8.14
C GLU A 93 0.64 -13.57 6.83
N LEU A 94 1.22 -14.17 5.78
CA LEU A 94 1.19 -13.60 4.44
C LEU A 94 -0.26 -13.38 3.96
N ALA A 95 -1.15 -14.35 4.17
CA ALA A 95 -2.55 -14.23 3.80
C ALA A 95 -3.28 -13.09 4.54
N ARG A 96 -3.03 -12.89 5.84
CA ARG A 96 -3.56 -11.75 6.59
C ARG A 96 -3.10 -10.42 6.00
N SER A 97 -1.79 -10.32 5.69
CA SER A 97 -1.20 -9.12 5.11
C SER A 97 -1.81 -8.79 3.74
N ILE A 98 -1.87 -9.78 2.84
CA ILE A 98 -2.49 -9.64 1.50
C ILE A 98 -3.94 -9.18 1.62
N LYS A 99 -4.74 -9.83 2.48
CA LYS A 99 -6.15 -9.47 2.66
C LYS A 99 -6.28 -8.03 3.15
N ALA A 100 -5.49 -7.63 4.14
CA ALA A 100 -5.54 -6.29 4.70
C ALA A 100 -5.14 -5.23 3.66
N SER A 101 -4.00 -5.39 2.99
CA SER A 101 -3.49 -4.41 2.04
C SER A 101 -4.40 -4.28 0.82
N GLN A 102 -4.81 -5.39 0.20
CA GLN A 102 -5.61 -5.33 -1.03
C GLN A 102 -7.05 -4.87 -0.77
N THR A 103 -7.59 -5.10 0.43
CA THR A 103 -8.88 -4.50 0.84
C THR A 103 -8.75 -2.97 0.94
N GLN A 104 -7.66 -2.49 1.53
CA GLN A 104 -7.40 -1.05 1.65
C GLN A 104 -7.17 -0.40 0.27
N GLU A 105 -6.38 -1.04 -0.59
CA GLU A 105 -6.12 -0.58 -1.96
C GLU A 105 -7.40 -0.55 -2.80
N ASN A 106 -8.29 -1.54 -2.65
CA ASN A 106 -9.61 -1.52 -3.27
C ASN A 106 -10.44 -0.31 -2.82
N ALA A 107 -10.42 0.03 -1.53
CA ALA A 107 -11.12 1.22 -1.04
C ALA A 107 -10.54 2.52 -1.62
N GLN A 108 -9.20 2.62 -1.70
CA GLN A 108 -8.50 3.76 -2.30
C GLN A 108 -8.80 3.92 -3.78
N MET A 109 -8.66 2.85 -4.57
CA MET A 109 -8.96 2.87 -6.00
C MET A 109 -10.41 3.25 -6.30
N ARG A 110 -11.36 2.77 -5.49
CA ARG A 110 -12.77 3.18 -5.61
C ARG A 110 -12.98 4.65 -5.31
N ALA A 111 -12.23 5.21 -4.34
CA ALA A 111 -12.28 6.64 -4.02
C ALA A 111 -11.68 7.49 -5.16
N TRP A 112 -10.51 7.11 -5.66
CA TRP A 112 -9.85 7.77 -6.79
C TRP A 112 -10.74 7.76 -8.04
N TYR A 113 -11.34 6.62 -8.37
CA TYR A 113 -12.20 6.52 -9.55
C TYR A 113 -13.39 7.49 -9.48
N ARG A 114 -14.03 7.62 -8.30
CA ARG A 114 -15.10 8.59 -8.08
C ARG A 114 -14.61 10.03 -8.20
N GLN A 115 -13.45 10.32 -7.61
CA GLN A 115 -12.88 11.65 -7.61
C GLN A 115 -12.44 12.11 -9.01
N TRP A 116 -11.82 11.23 -9.79
CA TRP A 116 -11.20 11.58 -11.08
C TRP A 116 -12.18 11.52 -12.24
N PHE A 117 -13.15 10.61 -12.19
CA PHE A 117 -14.07 10.36 -13.32
C PHE A 117 -15.52 10.72 -13.01
N SER A 118 -15.81 11.21 -11.79
CA SER A 118 -17.17 11.60 -11.36
C SER A 118 -18.21 10.49 -11.55
N GLN A 119 -17.78 9.24 -11.46
CA GLN A 119 -18.60 8.03 -11.66
C GLN A 119 -18.18 6.96 -10.66
N PRO A 120 -19.05 6.01 -10.27
CA PRO A 120 -18.61 4.83 -9.54
C PRO A 120 -17.82 3.88 -10.45
N VAL A 121 -16.94 3.06 -9.86
CA VAL A 121 -16.29 1.96 -10.59
C VAL A 121 -17.39 1.05 -11.14
N PRO A 122 -17.43 0.79 -12.46
CA PRO A 122 -18.39 -0.14 -13.04
C PRO A 122 -18.30 -1.51 -12.38
N SER A 123 -19.46 -2.06 -11.97
CA SER A 123 -19.51 -3.46 -11.57
C SER A 123 -19.31 -4.34 -12.79
N TRP A 124 -18.37 -5.29 -12.72
CA TRP A 124 -18.28 -6.35 -13.74
C TRP A 124 -19.50 -7.28 -13.60
N GLY A 125 -20.54 -7.01 -14.39
CA GLY A 125 -21.78 -7.80 -14.45
C GLY A 125 -21.59 -9.19 -15.08
N PRO A 126 -22.64 -10.04 -15.03
CA PRO A 126 -22.58 -11.40 -15.53
C PRO A 126 -22.18 -11.43 -17.01
N GLY A 127 -21.08 -12.15 -17.30
CA GLY A 127 -20.58 -12.36 -18.66
C GLY A 127 -19.25 -11.68 -18.97
N LYS A 128 -18.66 -10.94 -18.03
CA LYS A 128 -17.40 -10.21 -18.27
C LYS A 128 -16.32 -10.42 -17.18
N GLY A 129 -16.64 -10.93 -15.99
CA GLY A 129 -15.65 -11.10 -14.90
C GLY A 129 -15.07 -12.52 -14.77
N TRP A 130 -13.76 -12.63 -14.49
CA TRP A 130 -13.07 -13.91 -14.19
C TRP A 130 -13.65 -14.66 -12.96
N LEU A 131 -14.42 -13.96 -12.12
CA LEU A 131 -15.10 -14.51 -10.95
C LEU A 131 -16.37 -15.31 -11.29
N THR A 132 -16.85 -15.30 -12.55
CA THR A 132 -18.03 -16.09 -12.95
C THR A 132 -17.78 -17.60 -12.92
N HIS A 133 -16.55 -18.06 -12.63
CA HIS A 133 -16.20 -19.47 -12.47
C HIS A 133 -15.88 -19.86 -11.01
N CYS A 134 -15.98 -18.91 -10.08
CA CYS A 134 -15.96 -19.17 -8.65
C CYS A 134 -17.38 -19.18 -8.05
N ARG A 135 -18.37 -19.69 -8.82
CA ARG A 135 -19.48 -20.41 -8.17
C ARG A 135 -18.92 -21.76 -7.72
N TYR A 136 -18.17 -21.74 -6.64
CA TYR A 136 -18.02 -22.92 -5.81
C TYR A 136 -19.41 -23.19 -5.27
N GLN A 137 -20.05 -24.20 -5.83
CA GLN A 137 -21.23 -24.83 -5.28
C GLN A 137 -20.92 -25.13 -3.81
N ALA A 138 -21.87 -24.76 -2.94
CA ALA A 138 -21.89 -25.19 -1.56
C ALA A 138 -21.93 -26.72 -1.48
#